data_AF-A0A536J7F7-F1
#
_entry.id   AF-A0A536J7F7-F1
#
_cell.length_a   1.000
_cell.length_b   1.000
_cell.length_c   1.000
_cell.angle_alpha   90.00
_cell.angle_beta   90.00
_cell.angle_gamma   90.00
#
_symmetry.space_group_name_H-M   'P 1'
#
loop_
_entity.id
_entity.type
_entity.pdbx_description
1 polymer ?
#
loop_
_entity_poly.entity_id
_entity_poly.type
_entity_poly.pdbx_seq_one_letter_code
_entity_poly.pdbx_strand_id
1 'polypeptide(L)'
;VRNIDYPIEGRHVLLVEDIINTGFTLDYVLSELRRRQPTSLEVVTLLDRPLRRMVSLPVRYVGFQIPNDYVVGYGLDYRELYRNLPFICTLRTSVYDIPTAPPDPTA
;
A
#
# COMPACT_ATOMS: atom_id res chain seq x y z
N VAL A 1 -9.28 7.27 -10.03
CA VAL A 1 -8.01 6.71 -10.57
C VAL A 1 -7.42 7.74 -11.50
N ARG A 2 -6.17 8.15 -11.27
CA ARG A 2 -5.48 9.10 -12.17
C ARG A 2 -5.33 8.43 -13.53
N ASN A 3 -5.69 9.13 -14.60
CA ASN A 3 -5.59 8.56 -15.93
C ASN A 3 -4.10 8.42 -16.29
N ILE A 4 -3.75 7.34 -16.97
CA ILE A 4 -2.39 7.15 -17.47
C ILE A 4 -2.28 8.00 -18.75
N ASP A 5 -1.28 8.86 -18.80
CA ASP A 5 -1.08 9.77 -19.95
C ASP A 5 -0.61 9.03 -21.21
N TYR A 6 -0.15 7.78 -21.05
CA TYR A 6 0.41 6.96 -22.13
C TYR A 6 -0.35 5.65 -22.33
N PRO A 7 -0.57 5.21 -23.59
CA PRO A 7 -1.18 3.93 -23.89
C PRO A 7 -0.25 2.77 -23.49
N ILE A 8 -0.83 1.76 -22.83
CA ILE A 8 -0.12 0.58 -22.32
C ILE A 8 -0.46 -0.72 -23.08
N GLU A 9 -1.31 -0.63 -24.10
CA GLU A 9 -1.65 -1.77 -24.97
C GLU A 9 -0.38 -2.38 -25.58
N GLY A 10 -0.26 -3.71 -25.52
CA GLY A 10 0.89 -4.43 -26.07
C GLY A 10 2.23 -4.16 -25.34
N ARG A 11 2.21 -3.51 -24.17
CA ARG A 11 3.42 -3.25 -23.38
C ARG A 11 3.54 -4.18 -22.18
N HIS A 12 4.78 -4.43 -21.75
CA HIS A 12 5.06 -5.02 -20.45
C HIS A 12 4.97 -3.93 -19.38
N VAL A 13 4.09 -4.12 -18.39
CA VAL A 13 3.84 -3.15 -17.32
C VAL A 13 4.23 -3.75 -15.97
N LEU A 14 5.06 -3.03 -15.24
CA LEU A 14 5.40 -3.32 -13.84
C LEU A 14 4.84 -2.20 -12.97
N LEU A 15 3.87 -2.54 -12.12
CA LEU A 15 3.28 -1.61 -11.16
C LEU A 15 4.14 -1.59 -9.88
N VAL A 16 4.51 -0.40 -9.43
CA VAL A 16 5.37 -0.19 -8.25
C VAL A 16 4.52 0.28 -7.08
N GLU A 17 4.46 -0.52 -6.02
CA GLU A 17 3.70 -0.24 -4.80
C GLU A 17 4.65 -0.09 -3.60
N ASP A 18 4.38 0.87 -2.71
CA ASP A 18 5.12 1.07 -1.47
C ASP A 18 4.86 -0.07 -0.45
N ILE A 19 3.61 -0.32 -0.12
CA ILE A 19 3.20 -1.34 0.82
C ILE A 19 1.90 -2.02 0.40
N ILE A 20 1.90 -3.35 0.39
CA ILE A 20 0.66 -4.10 0.19
C ILE A 20 0.11 -4.63 1.52
N ASN A 21 -1.13 -4.22 1.81
CA ASN A 21 -1.88 -4.65 2.99
C ASN A 21 -2.95 -5.69 2.60
N THR A 22 -4.23 -5.31 2.58
CA THR A 22 -5.33 -6.22 2.18
C THR A 22 -5.25 -6.64 0.71
N GLY A 23 -4.75 -5.74 -0.14
CA GLY A 23 -4.61 -5.94 -1.58
C GLY A 23 -5.80 -5.45 -2.42
N PHE A 24 -6.90 -5.01 -1.81
CA PHE A 24 -8.10 -4.59 -2.56
C PHE A 24 -7.85 -3.38 -3.47
N THR A 25 -7.16 -2.34 -2.97
CA THR A 25 -6.81 -1.17 -3.78
C THR A 25 -6.00 -1.58 -5.01
N LEU A 26 -5.00 -2.44 -4.80
CA LEU A 26 -4.12 -2.93 -5.85
C LEU A 26 -4.87 -3.82 -6.84
N ASP A 27 -5.76 -4.70 -6.38
CA ASP A 27 -6.59 -5.54 -7.26
C ASP A 27 -7.51 -4.70 -8.16
N TYR A 28 -8.12 -3.65 -7.60
CA TYR A 28 -8.92 -2.70 -8.36
C TYR A 28 -8.07 -1.99 -9.44
N VAL A 29 -6.91 -1.46 -9.07
CA VAL A 29 -5.98 -0.81 -10.02
C VAL A 29 -5.57 -1.78 -11.12
N LEU A 30 -5.14 -3.00 -10.76
CA LEU A 30 -4.76 -4.02 -11.73
C LEU A 30 -5.91 -4.38 -12.67
N SER A 31 -7.15 -4.43 -12.18
CA SER A 31 -8.33 -4.69 -13.01
C SER A 31 -8.62 -3.55 -14.00
N GLU A 32 -8.38 -2.30 -13.63
CA GLU A 32 -8.42 -1.16 -14.57
C GLU A 32 -7.29 -1.23 -15.60
N LEU A 33 -6.08 -1.61 -15.20
CA LEU A 33 -4.92 -1.72 -16.10
C LEU A 33 -5.06 -2.89 -17.09
N ARG A 34 -5.56 -4.06 -16.64
CA ARG A 34 -5.78 -5.23 -17.51
C ARG A 34 -6.73 -4.95 -18.67
N ARG A 35 -7.75 -4.11 -18.44
CA ARG A 35 -8.71 -3.69 -19.50
C ARG A 35 -8.06 -2.90 -20.63
N ARG A 36 -6.85 -2.37 -20.43
CA ARG A 36 -6.06 -1.67 -21.45
C ARG A 36 -5.12 -2.62 -22.23
N GLN A 37 -5.24 -3.93 -22.04
CA GLN A 37 -4.57 -4.98 -22.81
C GLN A 37 -3.03 -4.88 -22.86
N PRO A 38 -2.33 -4.75 -21.72
CA PRO A 38 -0.89 -4.89 -21.70
C PRO A 38 -0.46 -6.33 -22.05
N THR A 39 0.74 -6.50 -22.61
CA THR A 39 1.34 -7.81 -22.88
C THR A 39 1.61 -8.58 -21.58
N SER A 40 2.02 -7.88 -20.53
CA SER A 40 2.11 -8.43 -19.17
C SER A 40 1.81 -7.37 -18.14
N LEU A 41 1.28 -7.79 -16.99
CA LEU A 41 1.02 -6.92 -15.86
C LEU A 41 1.46 -7.60 -14.56
N GLU A 42 2.52 -7.06 -13.96
CA GLU A 42 3.15 -7.60 -12.76
C GLU A 42 3.28 -6.51 -11.68
N VAL A 43 3.46 -6.91 -10.43
CA VAL A 43 3.65 -6.00 -9.30
C VAL A 43 5.03 -6.19 -8.67
N VAL A 44 5.69 -5.07 -8.35
CA VAL A 44 6.78 -4.99 -7.37
C VAL A 44 6.30 -4.21 -6.17
N THR A 45 6.63 -4.69 -4.97
CA THR A 45 6.40 -3.92 -3.75
C THR A 45 7.64 -3.85 -2.86
N LEU A 46 7.80 -2.73 -2.17
CA LEU A 46 8.83 -2.62 -1.13
C LEU A 46 8.44 -3.43 0.11
N LEU A 47 7.21 -3.29 0.62
CA LEU A 47 6.74 -3.97 1.83
C LEU A 47 5.49 -4.82 1.58
N ASP A 48 5.48 -6.06 2.04
CA ASP A 48 4.33 -6.97 1.96
C ASP A 48 3.88 -7.42 3.35
N ARG A 49 2.56 -7.36 3.62
CA ARG A 49 1.92 -7.93 4.82
C ARG A 49 1.10 -9.16 4.45
N PRO A 50 1.72 -10.32 4.24
CA PRO A 50 1.03 -11.51 3.74
C PRO A 50 -0.10 -11.98 4.67
N LEU A 51 0.03 -11.78 6.00
CA LEU A 51 -1.02 -12.13 6.97
C LEU A 51 -2.30 -11.31 6.83
N ARG A 52 -2.27 -10.17 6.13
CA ARG A 52 -3.43 -9.31 5.89
C ARG A 52 -4.00 -9.46 4.48
N ARG A 53 -3.35 -10.27 3.63
CA ARG A 53 -3.75 -10.55 2.25
C ARG A 53 -5.16 -11.11 2.19
N MET A 54 -6.05 -10.46 1.44
CA MET A 54 -7.44 -10.94 1.24
C MET A 54 -7.75 -11.30 -0.21
N VAL A 55 -6.85 -10.97 -1.14
CA VAL A 55 -7.02 -11.21 -2.59
C VAL A 55 -5.72 -11.75 -3.18
N SER A 56 -5.81 -12.58 -4.22
CA SER A 56 -4.64 -13.05 -4.95
C SER A 56 -4.14 -11.97 -5.90
N LEU A 57 -2.83 -11.68 -5.87
CA LEU A 57 -2.21 -10.64 -6.69
C LEU A 57 -0.97 -11.18 -7.41
N PRO A 58 -0.67 -10.72 -8.65
CA PRO A 58 0.53 -11.10 -9.40
C PRO A 58 1.77 -10.35 -8.90
N VAL A 59 2.10 -10.51 -7.62
CA VAL A 59 3.30 -9.91 -7.01
C VAL A 59 4.52 -10.72 -7.41
N ARG A 60 5.34 -10.16 -8.27
CA ARG A 60 6.56 -10.81 -8.78
C ARG A 60 7.78 -10.51 -7.92
N TYR A 61 7.85 -9.31 -7.35
CA TYR A 61 8.99 -8.84 -6.58
C TYR A 61 8.52 -8.29 -5.24
N VAL A 62 9.12 -8.78 -4.16
CA VAL A 62 8.87 -8.32 -2.78
C VAL A 62 10.21 -7.90 -2.20
N GLY A 63 10.30 -6.66 -1.72
CA GLY A 63 11.48 -6.17 -0.99
C GLY A 63 11.58 -6.84 0.37
N PHE A 64 10.58 -6.64 1.23
CA PHE A 64 10.52 -7.18 2.57
C PHE A 64 9.12 -7.63 2.95
N GLN A 65 9.01 -8.77 3.62
CA GLN A 65 7.79 -9.14 4.33
C GLN A 65 7.86 -8.60 5.76
N ILE A 66 6.81 -7.90 6.18
CA ILE A 66 6.76 -7.26 7.50
C ILE A 66 5.58 -7.77 8.33
N PRO A 67 5.68 -7.74 9.67
CA PRO A 67 4.55 -7.99 10.55
C PRO A 67 3.49 -6.88 10.46
N ASN A 68 2.43 -6.99 11.26
CA ASN A 68 1.35 -6.01 11.30
C ASN A 68 1.67 -4.76 12.15
N ASP A 69 2.84 -4.16 11.93
CA ASP A 69 3.25 -2.92 12.61
C ASP A 69 2.91 -1.70 11.77
N TYR A 70 2.50 -0.59 12.40
CA TYR A 70 2.32 0.68 11.70
C TYR A 70 3.69 1.28 11.36
N VAL A 71 4.02 1.40 10.08
CA VAL A 71 5.33 1.87 9.60
C VAL A 71 5.20 3.18 8.83
N VAL A 72 6.21 4.03 8.94
CA VAL A 72 6.31 5.32 8.25
C VAL A 72 7.73 5.53 7.72
N GLY A 73 7.90 6.54 6.85
CA GLY A 73 9.19 6.85 6.23
C GLY A 73 9.39 6.21 4.86
N TYR A 74 10.40 6.68 4.12
CA TYR A 74 10.69 6.22 2.76
C TYR A 74 9.47 6.29 1.82
N GLY A 75 8.71 7.39 1.92
CA GLY A 75 7.46 7.60 1.17
C GLY A 75 6.19 7.21 1.93
N LEU A 76 6.27 6.30 2.91
CA LEU A 76 5.14 5.90 3.76
C LEU A 76 4.79 7.01 4.75
N ASP A 77 3.49 7.16 5.04
CA ASP A 77 3.01 8.25 5.87
C ASP A 77 2.10 7.83 7.03
N TYR A 78 1.96 8.76 7.97
CA TYR A 78 0.81 8.82 8.86
C TYR A 78 0.23 10.23 8.78
N ARG A 79 -1.01 10.37 8.31
CA ARG A 79 -1.66 11.69 8.12
C ARG A 79 -0.82 12.65 7.28
N GLU A 80 -0.25 12.14 6.19
CA GLU A 80 0.65 12.89 5.29
C GLU A 80 2.00 13.31 5.89
N LEU A 81 2.31 12.92 7.13
CA LEU A 81 3.58 13.20 7.78
C LEU A 81 4.57 12.04 7.58
N TYR A 82 5.86 12.32 7.81
CA TYR A 82 6.97 11.36 7.86
C TYR A 82 7.45 10.76 6.53
N ARG A 83 6.82 11.06 5.39
CA ARG A 83 7.23 10.56 4.05
C ARG A 83 8.70 10.79 3.73
N ASN A 84 9.28 11.88 4.24
CA ASN A 84 10.64 12.34 3.94
C ASN A 84 11.74 11.67 4.78
N LEU A 85 11.41 10.79 5.74
CA LEU A 85 12.43 10.08 6.52
C LEU A 85 13.22 9.15 5.58
N PRO A 86 14.57 9.11 5.67
CA PRO A 86 15.42 8.31 4.79
C PRO A 86 15.46 6.83 5.19
N PHE A 87 14.63 6.42 6.15
CA PHE A 87 14.53 5.06 6.68
C PHE A 87 13.07 4.72 6.96
N ILE A 88 12.78 3.43 7.06
CA ILE A 88 11.48 2.92 7.49
C ILE A 88 11.55 2.66 8.99
N CYS A 89 10.58 3.16 9.75
CA CYS A 89 10.48 2.92 11.18
C CYS A 89 9.04 2.65 11.61
N THR A 90 8.88 2.02 12.77
CA THR A 90 7.57 1.82 13.39
C THR A 90 7.11 3.09 14.10
N LEU A 91 5.85 3.45 13.91
CA LEU A 91 5.23 4.58 14.58
C LEU A 91 4.87 4.18 16.01
N ARG A 92 5.15 5.05 16.99
CA ARG A 92 4.79 4.79 18.39
C ARG A 92 3.26 4.76 18.54
N THR A 93 2.74 3.78 19.28
CA THR A 93 1.29 3.59 19.53
C THR A 93 0.61 4.85 20.06
N SER A 94 1.26 5.58 20.97
CA SER A 94 0.74 6.83 21.55
C SER A 94 0.44 7.94 20.53
N VAL A 95 0.91 7.81 19.28
CA VAL A 95 0.66 8.78 18.21
C VAL A 95 -0.69 8.52 17.53
N TYR A 96 -1.15 7.28 17.48
CA TYR A 96 -2.37 6.89 16.74
C TYR A 96 -3.45 6.22 17.60
N ASP A 97 -3.09 5.75 18.79
CA ASP A 97 -4.01 5.24 19.80
C ASP A 97 -4.25 6.37 20.83
N ILE A 98 -5.15 7.29 20.47
CA ILE A 98 -5.55 8.38 21.36
C ILE A 98 -6.59 7.81 22.32
N PRO A 99 -6.37 7.87 23.66
CA PRO A 99 -7.38 7.46 24.60
C PRO A 99 -8.68 8.18 24.29
N THR A 100 -9.76 7.43 24.04
CA THR A 100 -11.09 8.00 24.02
C THR A 100 -11.30 8.68 25.37
N ALA A 101 -11.75 9.95 25.35
CA ALA A 101 -12.22 10.58 26.56
C ALA A 101 -13.24 9.62 27.22
N PRO A 102 -13.17 9.41 28.55
CA PRO A 102 -14.18 8.60 29.21
C PRO A 102 -15.56 9.14 28.81
N PRO A 103 -16.55 8.26 28.56
CA PRO A 103 -17.89 8.69 28.22
C PRO A 103 -18.36 9.68 29.27
N ASP A 104 -19.02 10.75 28.81
CA ASP A 104 -19.56 11.78 29.69
C ASP A 104 -20.43 11.09 30.76
N PRO A 105 -20.11 11.23 32.05
CA PRO A 105 -20.90 10.61 33.13
C PRO A 105 -22.33 11.16 33.21
N THR A 106 -22.68 12.16 32.39
CA THR A 106 -24.01 12.77 32.32
C THR A 106 -24.80 12.42 31.05
N ALA A 107 -24.27 11.57 30.15
CA ALA A 107 -24.97 11.08 28.96
C ALA A 107 -25.85 9.85 29.23
#